data_AF-A0A7V2S4N9-F1
#
_entry.id   AF-A0A7V2S4N9-F1
#
_cell.length_a   1.000
_cell.length_b   1.000
_cell.length_c   1.000
_cell.angle_alpha   90.00
_cell.angle_beta   90.00
_cell.angle_gamma   90.00
#
_symmetry.space_group_name_H-M   'P 1'
#
loop_
_entity.id
_entity.type
_entity.pdbx_description
1 polymer ?
#
loop_
_entity_poly.entity_id
_entity_poly.type
_entity_poly.pdbx_seq_one_letter_code
_entity_poly.pdbx_strand_id
1 'polypeptide(L)'
;QDQSHADDMLLMLDYGIFYEFVPMDQIHLAFPKTLGLGEVQLNTNYALLITTNSGLWRYLIGGIVRLTCLSPYRIQVSGRTKNFINIVGEELMVDNAEKALAIACSKTGAAIRDYTAAPLYETDSIRHEWLIEFEKLPDNFDFFAEIFDNALKAQNSDYEAKRYHNMVLKPPLIKSMKKGTFYAWLKRNNKLGGQHKVPRLHNSREFVDEILKNSHITKKNFNF
;
A
#
# COMPACT_ATOMS: atom_id res chain seq x y z
N GLN A 1 -3.55 16.57 18.44
CA GLN A 1 -4.87 15.94 18.26
C GLN A 1 -5.81 16.55 19.28
N ASP A 2 -7.01 16.96 18.86
CA ASP A 2 -8.00 17.71 19.66
C ASP A 2 -8.85 16.80 20.56
N GLN A 3 -8.97 15.51 20.21
CA GLN A 3 -9.70 14.51 20.98
C GLN A 3 -8.77 13.34 21.35
N SER A 4 -8.85 12.90 22.61
CA SER A 4 -8.20 11.68 23.09
C SER A 4 -8.90 10.44 22.53
N HIS A 5 -8.12 9.45 22.08
CA HIS A 5 -8.60 8.15 21.59
C HIS A 5 -9.41 8.14 20.27
N ALA A 6 -9.37 9.23 19.50
CA ALA A 6 -9.95 9.25 18.16
C ALA A 6 -8.94 8.75 17.12
N ASP A 7 -9.37 7.96 16.14
CA ASP A 7 -8.52 7.47 15.04
C ASP A 7 -8.48 8.44 13.84
N ASP A 8 -9.10 9.61 13.99
CA ASP A 8 -9.19 10.69 13.02
C ASP A 8 -8.77 12.04 13.64
N MET A 9 -8.61 13.04 12.78
CA MET A 9 -8.06 14.36 13.10
C MET A 9 -8.95 15.47 12.56
N LEU A 10 -9.13 16.53 13.35
CA LEU A 10 -9.77 17.75 12.89
C LEU A 10 -8.94 18.43 11.78
N LEU A 11 -9.60 18.80 10.69
CA LEU A 11 -8.97 19.58 9.62
C LEU A 11 -9.01 21.07 9.96
N MET A 12 -7.83 21.69 10.13
CA MET A 12 -7.72 23.09 10.53
C MET A 12 -7.89 24.01 9.32
N LEU A 13 -9.09 24.59 9.17
CA LEU A 13 -9.47 25.44 8.01
C LEU A 13 -9.08 26.92 8.19
N ASP A 14 -8.71 27.32 9.40
CA ASP A 14 -8.49 28.71 9.83
C ASP A 14 -7.01 29.09 9.94
N TYR A 15 -6.09 28.24 9.46
CA TYR A 15 -4.63 28.40 9.62
C TYR A 15 -3.94 28.98 8.37
N GLY A 16 -4.69 29.61 7.46
CA GLY A 16 -4.12 30.12 6.20
C GLY A 16 -3.62 29.00 5.27
N ILE A 17 -4.26 27.83 5.34
CA ILE A 17 -4.02 26.68 4.48
C ILE A 17 -5.26 26.49 3.61
N PHE A 18 -5.07 26.50 2.30
CA PHE A 18 -6.10 26.11 1.33
C PHE A 18 -5.90 24.65 0.97
N TYR A 19 -6.95 23.84 1.18
CA TYR A 19 -6.93 22.40 0.91
C TYR A 19 -7.68 22.10 -0.39
N GLU A 20 -7.04 21.31 -1.23
CA GLU A 20 -7.63 20.70 -2.42
C GLU A 20 -7.58 19.18 -2.27
N PHE A 21 -8.67 18.51 -2.63
CA PHE A 21 -8.79 17.06 -2.54
C PHE A 21 -8.73 16.46 -3.95
N VAL A 22 -7.68 15.69 -4.23
CA VAL A 22 -7.50 15.02 -5.52
C VAL A 22 -8.17 13.65 -5.46
N PRO A 23 -9.18 13.37 -6.31
CA PRO A 23 -9.73 12.03 -6.47
C PRO A 23 -8.65 11.01 -6.87
N MET A 24 -8.78 9.77 -6.41
CA MET A 24 -7.73 8.74 -6.62
C MET A 24 -7.45 8.44 -8.09
N ASP A 25 -8.46 8.55 -8.96
CA ASP A 25 -8.34 8.40 -10.42
C ASP A 25 -7.60 9.58 -11.09
N GLN A 26 -7.45 10.73 -10.42
CA GLN A 26 -6.76 11.90 -10.96
C GLN A 26 -5.29 11.97 -10.53
N ILE A 27 -4.87 11.18 -9.54
CA ILE A 27 -3.59 11.37 -8.81
C ILE A 27 -2.33 11.29 -9.67
N HIS A 28 -2.39 10.60 -10.80
CA HIS A 28 -1.26 10.35 -11.69
C HIS A 28 -1.13 11.40 -12.81
N LEU A 29 -2.11 12.31 -12.93
CA LEU A 29 -2.10 13.37 -13.94
C LEU A 29 -1.18 14.51 -13.51
N ALA A 30 -0.50 15.13 -14.49
CA ALA A 30 0.35 16.30 -14.24
C ALA A 30 -0.46 17.50 -13.70
N PHE A 31 -1.72 17.62 -14.12
CA PHE A 31 -2.65 18.66 -13.69
C PHE A 31 -3.97 18.01 -13.25
N PRO A 32 -4.01 17.45 -12.03
CA PRO A 32 -5.21 16.76 -11.55
C PRO A 32 -6.36 17.74 -11.36
N LYS A 33 -7.58 17.29 -11.68
CA LYS A 33 -8.79 17.96 -11.21
C LYS A 33 -8.92 17.73 -9.71
N THR A 34 -9.29 18.78 -9.00
CA THR A 34 -9.41 18.80 -7.55
C THR A 34 -10.83 19.17 -7.15
N LEU A 35 -11.21 18.71 -5.96
CA LEU A 35 -12.46 19.03 -5.30
C LEU A 35 -12.17 19.98 -4.13
N GLY A 36 -13.07 20.93 -3.91
CA GLY A 36 -13.11 21.73 -2.70
C GLY A 36 -13.82 21.00 -1.55
N LEU A 37 -13.79 21.60 -0.35
CA LEU A 37 -14.44 21.05 0.86
C LEU A 37 -15.94 20.78 0.71
N GLY A 38 -16.64 21.53 -0.15
CA GLY A 38 -18.08 21.33 -0.39
C GLY A 38 -18.41 20.14 -1.29
N GLU A 39 -17.40 19.56 -1.95
CA GLU A 39 -17.57 18.53 -2.98
C GLU A 39 -17.08 17.15 -2.53
N VAL A 40 -16.37 17.08 -1.39
CA VAL A 40 -15.87 15.82 -0.83
C VAL A 40 -16.98 14.97 -0.23
N GLN A 41 -16.78 13.66 -0.25
CA GLN A 41 -17.72 12.67 0.26
C GLN A 41 -17.14 11.93 1.46
N LEU A 42 -18.04 11.51 2.37
CA LEU A 42 -17.67 10.65 3.49
C LEU A 42 -17.12 9.32 3.01
N ASN A 43 -16.13 8.80 3.73
CA ASN A 43 -15.49 7.52 3.49
C ASN A 43 -14.79 7.34 2.13
N THR A 44 -14.65 8.42 1.36
CA THR A 44 -13.91 8.43 0.09
C THR A 44 -12.46 8.84 0.29
N ASN A 45 -11.54 8.16 -0.40
CA ASN A 45 -10.11 8.44 -0.35
C ASN A 45 -9.74 9.59 -1.30
N TYR A 46 -8.89 10.50 -0.82
CA TYR A 46 -8.37 11.62 -1.59
C TYR A 46 -6.90 11.82 -1.30
N ALA A 47 -6.12 12.25 -2.30
CA ALA A 47 -4.80 12.81 -2.04
C ALA A 47 -4.92 14.30 -1.70
N LEU A 48 -4.11 14.77 -0.74
CA LEU A 48 -4.20 16.14 -0.24
C LEU A 48 -3.18 17.05 -0.95
N LEU A 49 -3.70 18.07 -1.64
CA LEU A 49 -2.95 19.20 -2.15
C LEU A 49 -3.15 20.39 -1.21
N ILE A 50 -2.06 21.08 -0.87
CA ILE A 50 -2.13 22.29 -0.05
C ILE A 50 -1.48 23.48 -0.71
N THR A 51 -2.09 24.63 -0.47
CA THR A 51 -1.48 25.94 -0.69
C THR A 51 -1.40 26.65 0.66
N THR A 52 -0.25 27.24 0.98
CA THR A 52 -0.01 27.89 2.28
C THR A 52 0.63 29.25 2.09
N ASN A 53 0.43 30.14 3.07
CA ASN A 53 1.08 31.45 3.10
C ASN A 53 2.62 31.40 3.13
N SER A 54 3.20 30.25 3.52
CA SER A 54 4.65 30.05 3.56
C SER A 54 5.26 29.62 2.21
N GLY A 55 4.50 29.69 1.12
CA GLY A 55 5.02 29.49 -0.24
C GLY A 55 4.86 28.08 -0.81
N LEU A 56 4.20 27.15 -0.10
CA LEU A 56 3.72 25.93 -0.75
C LEU A 56 2.55 26.29 -1.67
N TRP A 57 2.65 25.94 -2.95
CA TRP A 57 1.64 26.21 -3.96
C TRP A 57 1.21 24.92 -4.63
N ARG A 58 -0.05 24.51 -4.43
CA ARG A 58 -0.59 23.21 -4.88
C ARG A 58 0.43 22.09 -4.64
N TYR A 59 0.94 22.01 -3.42
CA TYR A 59 1.94 21.03 -3.03
C TYR A 59 1.26 19.74 -2.58
N LEU A 60 1.62 18.62 -3.21
CA LEU A 60 1.08 17.31 -2.87
C LEU A 60 1.77 16.78 -1.61
N ILE A 61 1.05 16.71 -0.50
CA ILE A 61 1.59 16.25 0.79
C ILE A 61 2.08 14.79 0.70
N GLY A 62 1.48 14.00 -0.20
CA GLY A 62 1.81 12.60 -0.41
C GLY A 62 1.14 11.63 0.55
N GLY A 63 0.24 12.11 1.40
CA GLY A 63 -0.72 11.30 2.16
C GLY A 63 -2.04 11.13 1.41
N ILE A 64 -2.70 9.99 1.64
CA ILE A 64 -4.10 9.77 1.27
C ILE A 64 -4.92 9.93 2.54
N VAL A 65 -5.99 10.71 2.45
CA VAL A 65 -6.91 11.00 3.54
C VAL A 65 -8.32 10.56 3.17
N ARG A 66 -9.09 10.20 4.19
CA ARG A 66 -10.51 9.87 4.10
C ARG A 66 -11.29 10.76 5.04
N LEU A 67 -12.41 11.31 4.58
CA LEU A 67 -13.29 12.13 5.43
C LEU A 67 -14.15 11.22 6.30
N THR A 68 -14.04 11.38 7.62
CA THR A 68 -14.85 10.68 8.63
C THR A 68 -16.04 11.53 9.08
N CYS A 69 -15.93 12.85 8.95
CA CYS A 69 -16.98 13.82 9.26
C CYS A 69 -16.88 15.03 8.31
N LEU A 70 -18.02 15.61 7.95
CA LEU A 70 -18.10 16.84 7.12
C LEU A 70 -18.41 18.09 7.95
N SER A 71 -18.84 17.95 9.21
CA SER A 71 -19.14 19.09 10.09
C SER A 71 -18.96 18.70 11.57
N PRO A 72 -17.85 19.07 12.22
CA PRO A 72 -16.67 19.68 11.61
C PRO A 72 -15.94 18.70 10.67
N TYR A 73 -15.18 19.21 9.71
CA TYR A 73 -14.41 18.35 8.79
C TYR A 73 -13.34 17.58 9.55
N ARG A 74 -13.40 16.25 9.49
CA ARG A 74 -12.42 15.36 10.12
C ARG A 74 -11.88 14.37 9.10
N ILE A 75 -10.58 14.14 9.18
CA ILE A 75 -9.83 13.28 8.27
C ILE A 75 -9.12 12.16 9.01
N GLN A 76 -9.09 10.99 8.40
CA GLN A 76 -8.23 9.89 8.78
C GLN A 76 -7.20 9.67 7.69
N VAL A 77 -5.93 9.48 8.06
CA VAL A 77 -4.89 9.11 7.09
C VAL A 77 -5.04 7.64 6.74
N SER A 78 -5.40 7.34 5.49
CA SER A 78 -5.64 5.97 5.01
C SER A 78 -4.45 5.40 4.23
N GLY A 79 -3.46 6.23 3.87
CA GLY A 79 -2.27 5.73 3.17
C GLY A 79 -1.32 6.80 2.65
N ARG A 80 -0.50 6.40 1.67
CA ARG A 80 0.46 7.25 0.96
C ARG A 80 0.21 7.18 -0.53
N THR A 81 0.37 8.30 -1.22
CA THR A 81 0.10 8.43 -2.67
C THR A 81 1.05 7.62 -3.55
N LYS A 82 2.14 7.07 -2.98
CA LYS A 82 3.15 6.29 -3.73
C LYS A 82 3.09 4.79 -3.47
N ASN A 83 2.33 4.34 -2.47
CA ASN A 83 2.35 2.96 -2.01
C ASN A 83 0.97 2.32 -2.14
N PHE A 84 0.59 1.93 -3.34
CA PHE A 84 -0.66 1.23 -3.64
C PHE A 84 -0.51 0.40 -4.92
N ILE A 85 -1.45 -0.53 -5.15
CA ILE A 85 -1.62 -1.24 -6.41
C ILE A 85 -3.02 -0.91 -6.97
N ASN A 86 -3.06 -0.34 -8.17
CA ASN A 86 -4.28 -0.12 -8.93
C ASN A 86 -3.98 -0.40 -10.40
N ILE A 87 -4.33 -1.60 -10.85
CA ILE A 87 -4.11 -2.05 -12.23
C ILE A 87 -5.42 -2.41 -12.94
N VAL A 88 -6.43 -2.81 -12.16
CA VAL A 88 -7.74 -3.22 -12.68
C VAL A 88 -8.87 -2.45 -11.99
N GLY A 89 -8.53 -1.40 -11.24
CA GLY A 89 -9.48 -0.59 -10.48
C GLY A 89 -9.65 -1.03 -9.03
N GLU A 90 -8.71 -1.79 -8.46
CA GLU A 90 -8.84 -2.34 -7.09
C GLU A 90 -8.38 -1.39 -5.98
N GLU A 91 -7.61 -0.35 -6.32
CA GLU A 91 -7.10 0.65 -5.36
C GLU A 91 -6.53 0.07 -4.04
N LEU A 92 -5.75 -1.01 -4.14
CA LEU A 92 -5.23 -1.70 -2.96
C LEU A 92 -4.18 -0.86 -2.24
N MET A 93 -4.50 -0.39 -1.04
CA MET A 93 -3.62 0.45 -0.21
C MET A 93 -2.78 -0.38 0.77
N VAL A 94 -1.67 0.20 1.25
CA VAL A 94 -0.83 -0.43 2.27
C VAL A 94 -1.63 -0.80 3.52
N ASP A 95 -2.55 0.05 3.97
CA ASP A 95 -3.40 -0.25 5.14
C ASP A 95 -4.25 -1.52 4.94
N ASN A 96 -4.83 -1.71 3.75
CA ASN A 96 -5.54 -2.96 3.43
C ASN A 96 -4.61 -4.17 3.52
N ALA A 97 -3.40 -4.05 2.96
CA ALA A 97 -2.41 -5.11 2.98
C ALA A 97 -1.92 -5.43 4.40
N GLU A 98 -1.61 -4.42 5.22
CA GLU A 98 -1.14 -4.59 6.59
C GLU A 98 -2.21 -5.25 7.46
N LYS A 99 -3.47 -4.83 7.35
CA LYS A 99 -4.60 -5.47 8.04
C LYS A 99 -4.81 -6.92 7.58
N ALA A 100 -4.74 -7.18 6.28
CA ALA A 100 -4.89 -8.53 5.73
C ALA A 100 -3.75 -9.47 6.16
N LEU A 101 -2.50 -8.99 6.15
CA LEU A 101 -1.34 -9.73 6.64
C LEU A 101 -1.45 -10.00 8.15
N ALA A 102 -1.89 -9.03 8.95
CA ALA A 102 -2.10 -9.22 10.38
C ALA A 102 -3.14 -10.33 10.67
N ILE A 103 -4.24 -10.35 9.93
CA ILE A 103 -5.26 -11.40 10.03
C ILE A 103 -4.68 -12.77 9.65
N ALA A 104 -3.94 -12.86 8.54
CA ALA A 104 -3.32 -14.10 8.10
C ALA A 104 -2.27 -14.64 9.10
N CYS A 105 -1.41 -13.77 9.62
CA CYS A 105 -0.43 -14.11 10.66
C CYS A 105 -1.11 -14.63 11.92
N SER A 106 -2.15 -13.94 12.41
CA SER A 106 -2.89 -14.33 13.61
C SER A 106 -3.52 -15.73 13.48
N LYS A 107 -4.12 -16.04 12.32
CA LYS A 107 -4.78 -17.32 12.07
C LYS A 107 -3.85 -18.50 11.79
N THR A 108 -2.63 -18.24 11.33
CA THR A 108 -1.68 -19.29 10.90
C THR A 108 -0.47 -19.43 11.82
N GLY A 109 -0.34 -18.55 12.81
CA GLY A 109 0.83 -18.50 13.69
C GLY A 109 2.11 -18.02 13.01
N ALA A 110 2.01 -17.49 11.78
CA ALA A 110 3.14 -16.90 11.06
C ALA A 110 3.52 -15.53 11.64
N ALA A 111 4.77 -15.13 11.43
CA ALA A 111 5.26 -13.80 11.73
C ALA A 111 6.05 -13.28 10.52
N ILE A 112 5.78 -12.05 10.12
CA ILE A 112 6.39 -11.42 8.94
C ILE A 112 7.38 -10.37 9.39
N ARG A 113 8.56 -10.39 8.77
CA ARG A 113 9.59 -9.38 8.99
C ARG A 113 9.42 -8.19 8.05
N ASP A 114 9.31 -8.49 6.76
CA ASP A 114 9.19 -7.50 5.70
C ASP A 114 8.51 -8.10 4.47
N TYR A 115 7.90 -7.24 3.67
CA TYR A 115 7.28 -7.61 2.41
C TYR A 115 7.36 -6.49 1.36
N THR A 116 7.19 -6.88 0.11
CA THR A 116 6.88 -6.00 -1.02
C THR A 116 5.90 -6.72 -1.97
N ALA A 117 5.11 -5.97 -2.74
CA ALA A 117 4.22 -6.53 -3.74
C ALA A 117 4.07 -5.63 -4.97
N ALA A 118 3.84 -6.28 -6.11
CA ALA A 118 3.56 -5.62 -7.38
C ALA A 118 2.62 -6.48 -8.26
N PRO A 119 1.97 -5.89 -9.28
CA PRO A 119 1.28 -6.63 -10.33
C PRO A 119 2.18 -7.64 -11.05
N LEU A 120 1.64 -8.80 -11.38
CA LEU A 120 2.25 -9.80 -12.27
C LEU A 120 1.29 -10.02 -13.45
N TYR A 121 1.76 -9.64 -14.63
CA TYR A 121 1.05 -9.83 -15.89
C TYR A 121 1.44 -11.20 -16.46
N GLU A 122 0.44 -12.08 -16.60
CA GLU A 122 0.54 -13.34 -17.33
C GLU A 122 -0.19 -13.17 -18.67
N THR A 123 0.01 -14.10 -19.61
CA THR A 123 -0.50 -13.99 -20.99
C THR A 123 -1.99 -13.61 -21.06
N ASP A 124 -2.82 -14.23 -20.22
CA ASP A 124 -4.28 -14.05 -20.25
C ASP A 124 -4.86 -13.61 -18.90
N SER A 125 -4.02 -13.27 -17.92
CA SER A 125 -4.51 -12.91 -16.59
C SER A 125 -3.55 -12.04 -15.82
N ILE A 126 -4.06 -11.36 -14.79
CA ILE A 126 -3.25 -10.56 -13.89
C ILE A 126 -3.40 -11.09 -12.48
N ARG A 127 -2.33 -11.04 -11.69
CA ARG A 127 -2.36 -11.32 -10.25
C ARG A 127 -1.46 -10.36 -9.52
N HIS A 128 -1.57 -10.32 -8.20
CA HIS A 128 -0.54 -9.68 -7.38
C HIS A 128 0.53 -10.70 -7.01
N GLU A 129 1.79 -10.31 -7.12
CA GLU A 129 2.92 -11.08 -6.63
C GLU A 129 3.47 -10.45 -5.35
N TRP A 130 3.51 -11.24 -4.29
CA TRP A 130 3.93 -10.83 -2.95
C TRP A 130 5.23 -11.52 -2.60
N LEU A 131 6.27 -10.75 -2.32
CA LEU A 131 7.51 -11.25 -1.75
C LEU A 131 7.46 -11.02 -0.24
N ILE A 132 7.50 -12.08 0.55
CA ILE A 132 7.37 -12.00 2.01
C ILE A 132 8.55 -12.67 2.69
N GLU A 133 9.28 -11.95 3.53
CA GLU A 133 10.30 -12.50 4.41
C GLU A 133 9.65 -12.80 5.77
N PHE A 134 9.52 -14.09 6.09
CA PHE A 134 8.94 -14.54 7.35
C PHE A 134 9.99 -14.59 8.46
N GLU A 135 9.63 -14.13 9.65
CA GLU A 135 10.35 -14.46 10.89
C GLU A 135 10.01 -15.86 11.38
N LYS A 136 8.71 -16.22 11.27
CA LYS A 136 8.18 -17.55 11.52
C LYS A 136 7.26 -17.91 10.36
N LEU A 137 7.54 -19.03 9.70
CA LEU A 137 6.71 -19.53 8.61
C LEU A 137 5.34 -20.00 9.15
N PRO A 138 4.27 -19.88 8.35
CA PRO A 138 2.99 -20.53 8.67
C PRO A 138 3.15 -22.05 8.67
N ASP A 139 2.38 -22.74 9.53
CA ASP A 139 2.37 -24.19 9.58
C ASP A 139 1.84 -24.81 8.26
N ASN A 140 0.92 -24.11 7.60
CA ASN A 140 0.41 -24.45 6.28
C ASN A 140 0.42 -23.21 5.37
N PHE A 141 1.25 -23.25 4.32
CA PHE A 141 1.46 -22.13 3.41
C PHE A 141 0.25 -21.86 2.51
N ASP A 142 -0.43 -22.91 2.04
CA ASP A 142 -1.62 -22.76 1.20
C ASP A 142 -2.78 -22.15 2.00
N PHE A 143 -2.93 -22.58 3.25
CA PHE A 143 -3.90 -21.98 4.17
C PHE A 143 -3.58 -20.51 4.46
N PHE A 144 -2.29 -20.15 4.64
CA PHE A 144 -1.89 -18.75 4.76
C PHE A 144 -2.29 -17.93 3.54
N ALA A 145 -2.03 -18.45 2.34
CA ALA A 145 -2.36 -17.76 1.09
C ALA A 145 -3.87 -17.55 0.92
N GLU A 146 -4.67 -18.56 1.25
CA GLU A 146 -6.13 -18.49 1.22
C GLU A 146 -6.67 -17.45 2.21
N ILE A 147 -6.23 -17.49 3.47
CA ILE A 147 -6.66 -16.53 4.49
C ILE A 147 -6.24 -15.12 4.11
N PHE A 148 -5.04 -14.94 3.55
CA PHE A 148 -4.58 -13.64 3.10
C PHE A 148 -5.43 -13.07 1.95
N ASP A 149 -5.71 -13.87 0.91
CA ASP A 149 -6.59 -13.45 -0.20
C ASP A 149 -7.99 -13.06 0.30
N ASN A 150 -8.57 -13.87 1.19
CA ASN A 150 -9.88 -13.59 1.76
C ASN A 150 -9.87 -12.35 2.67
N ALA A 151 -8.80 -12.12 3.42
CA ALA A 151 -8.65 -10.92 4.23
C ALA A 151 -8.50 -9.67 3.34
N LEU A 152 -7.77 -9.74 2.22
CA LEU A 152 -7.70 -8.63 1.25
C LEU A 152 -9.08 -8.27 0.70
N LYS A 153 -9.88 -9.27 0.30
CA LYS A 153 -11.28 -9.05 -0.15
C LYS A 153 -12.11 -8.37 0.92
N ALA A 154 -12.02 -8.83 2.17
CA ALA A 154 -12.77 -8.24 3.28
C ALA A 154 -12.34 -6.79 3.61
N GLN A 155 -11.09 -6.42 3.34
CA GLN A 155 -10.58 -5.07 3.60
C GLN A 155 -10.80 -4.10 2.44
N ASN A 156 -11.06 -4.58 1.22
CA ASN A 156 -11.19 -3.76 0.03
C ASN A 156 -12.24 -4.34 -0.93
N SER A 157 -13.38 -3.64 -1.02
CA SER A 157 -14.52 -4.03 -1.86
C SER A 157 -14.20 -4.03 -3.35
N ASP A 158 -13.35 -3.12 -3.82
CA ASP A 158 -12.94 -3.10 -5.22
C ASP A 158 -12.05 -4.31 -5.53
N TYR A 159 -11.11 -4.65 -4.64
CA TYR A 159 -10.33 -5.89 -4.73
C TYR A 159 -11.24 -7.13 -4.75
N GLU A 160 -12.23 -7.20 -3.84
CA GLU A 160 -13.23 -8.27 -3.82
C GLU A 160 -13.96 -8.41 -5.16
N ALA A 161 -14.47 -7.30 -5.70
CA ALA A 161 -15.16 -7.28 -6.98
C ALA A 161 -14.27 -7.77 -8.13
N LYS A 162 -12.98 -7.42 -8.15
CA LYS A 162 -12.03 -7.85 -9.19
C LYS A 162 -11.57 -9.30 -9.03
N ARG A 163 -11.61 -9.84 -7.80
CA ARG A 163 -11.34 -11.25 -7.50
C ARG A 163 -12.55 -12.16 -7.75
N TYR A 164 -13.75 -11.62 -7.97
CA TYR A 164 -14.97 -12.39 -8.24
C TYR A 164 -14.80 -13.32 -9.45
N HIS A 165 -15.10 -14.61 -9.26
CA HIS A 165 -14.89 -15.70 -10.22
C HIS A 165 -13.46 -15.85 -10.78
N ASN A 166 -12.45 -15.22 -10.18
CA ASN A 166 -11.06 -15.24 -10.65
C ASN A 166 -10.92 -14.88 -12.15
N MET A 167 -11.80 -14.03 -12.69
CA MET A 167 -11.83 -13.71 -14.12
C MET A 167 -10.78 -12.64 -14.47
N VAL A 168 -10.77 -11.52 -13.73
CA VAL A 168 -9.90 -10.37 -14.00
C VAL A 168 -8.60 -10.45 -13.20
N LEU A 169 -8.72 -10.65 -11.88
CA LEU A 169 -7.58 -10.79 -10.99
C LEU A 169 -7.56 -12.23 -10.45
N LYS A 170 -6.46 -12.95 -10.63
CA LYS A 170 -6.24 -14.31 -10.07
C LYS A 170 -5.80 -14.25 -8.60
N PRO A 171 -5.84 -15.37 -7.86
CA PRO A 171 -5.31 -15.43 -6.51
C PRO A 171 -3.88 -14.90 -6.41
N PRO A 172 -3.52 -14.19 -5.32
CA PRO A 172 -2.20 -13.64 -5.15
C PRO A 172 -1.14 -14.75 -5.12
N LEU A 173 -0.02 -14.53 -5.82
CA LEU A 173 1.13 -15.41 -5.77
C LEU A 173 2.04 -14.95 -4.62
N ILE A 174 2.15 -15.76 -3.58
CA ILE A 174 3.01 -15.46 -2.43
C ILE A 174 4.32 -16.24 -2.56
N LYS A 175 5.45 -15.53 -2.52
CA LYS A 175 6.80 -16.10 -2.51
C LYS A 175 7.45 -15.85 -1.15
N SER A 176 7.77 -16.92 -0.46
CA SER A 176 8.59 -16.85 0.76
C SER A 176 10.04 -16.52 0.40
N MET A 177 10.53 -15.40 0.92
CA MET A 177 11.90 -14.93 0.75
C MET A 177 12.78 -15.46 1.88
N LYS A 178 14.07 -15.64 1.58
CA LYS A 178 15.06 -16.03 2.60
C LYS A 178 15.25 -14.89 3.60
N LYS A 179 15.49 -15.26 4.87
CA LYS A 179 15.85 -14.29 5.90
C LYS A 179 17.06 -13.45 5.48
N GLY A 180 16.97 -12.14 5.62
CA GLY A 180 17.98 -11.16 5.23
C GLY A 180 17.90 -10.68 3.78
N THR A 181 16.94 -11.14 2.98
CA THR A 181 16.82 -10.72 1.57
C THR A 181 16.61 -9.22 1.45
N PHE A 182 15.65 -8.67 2.19
CA PHE A 182 15.35 -7.25 2.12
C PHE A 182 16.46 -6.39 2.71
N TYR A 183 17.09 -6.86 3.79
CA TYR A 183 18.25 -6.20 4.38
C TYR A 183 19.43 -6.11 3.40
N ALA A 184 19.75 -7.21 2.71
CA ALA A 184 20.80 -7.24 1.70
C ALA A 184 20.48 -6.33 0.50
N TRP A 185 19.21 -6.29 0.09
CA TRP A 185 18.75 -5.39 -0.97
C TRP A 185 18.89 -3.91 -0.59
N LEU A 186 18.47 -3.52 0.62
CA LEU A 186 18.66 -2.16 1.15
C LEU A 186 20.15 -1.78 1.25
N LYS A 187 20.99 -2.71 1.71
CA LYS A 187 22.45 -2.55 1.78
C LYS A 187 23.05 -2.23 0.42
N ARG A 188 22.69 -3.01 -0.59
CA ARG A 188 23.21 -2.84 -1.96
C ARG A 188 22.80 -1.50 -2.57
N ASN A 189 21.61 -1.03 -2.25
CA ASN A 189 21.08 0.24 -2.76
C ASN A 189 21.57 1.48 -1.97
N ASN A 190 22.57 1.34 -1.08
CA ASN A 190 23.02 2.39 -0.16
C ASN A 190 21.89 3.01 0.67
N LYS A 191 20.85 2.21 0.95
CA LYS A 191 19.65 2.58 1.71
C LYS A 191 19.65 1.93 3.09
N LEU A 192 20.82 1.65 3.66
CA LEU A 192 20.94 1.18 5.04
C LEU A 192 20.83 2.36 6.01
N GLY A 193 19.80 2.34 6.83
CA GLY A 193 19.57 3.33 7.89
C GLY A 193 18.09 3.51 8.19
N GLY A 194 17.75 4.06 9.36
CA GLY A 194 16.36 4.18 9.83
C GLY A 194 15.45 5.08 8.96
N GLN A 195 15.99 5.79 7.99
CA GLN A 195 15.24 6.67 7.08
C GLN A 195 14.69 5.94 5.84
N HIS A 196 15.26 4.79 5.45
CA HIS A 196 14.84 4.06 4.26
C HIS A 196 14.15 2.75 4.64
N LYS A 197 12.92 2.58 4.15
CA LYS A 197 12.11 1.37 4.35
C LYS A 197 11.97 0.59 3.05
N VAL A 198 11.72 -0.71 3.16
CA VAL A 198 11.33 -1.54 2.03
C VAL A 198 10.05 -0.96 1.42
N PRO A 199 10.04 -0.65 0.11
CA PRO A 199 8.84 -0.18 -0.56
C PRO A 199 7.76 -1.27 -0.56
N ARG A 200 6.56 -0.97 -0.05
CA ARG A 200 5.53 -1.98 0.25
C ARG A 200 4.71 -2.40 -0.97
N LEU A 201 3.95 -1.49 -1.56
CA LEU A 201 3.05 -1.76 -2.68
C LEU A 201 3.39 -0.83 -3.84
N HIS A 202 3.58 -1.36 -5.05
CA HIS A 202 3.85 -0.55 -6.23
C HIS A 202 3.19 -1.08 -7.50
N ASN A 203 2.76 -0.16 -8.36
CA ASN A 203 2.26 -0.48 -9.70
C ASN A 203 3.36 -0.93 -10.67
N SER A 204 4.60 -0.48 -10.46
CA SER A 204 5.78 -0.94 -11.21
C SER A 204 6.39 -2.18 -10.55
N ARG A 205 6.90 -3.09 -11.38
CA ARG A 205 7.62 -4.29 -10.94
C ARG A 205 9.10 -4.06 -10.62
N GLU A 206 9.61 -2.83 -10.77
CA GLU A 206 11.03 -2.50 -10.59
C GLU A 206 11.63 -3.10 -9.31
N PHE A 207 10.99 -2.88 -8.15
CA PHE A 207 11.49 -3.40 -6.87
C PHE A 207 11.38 -4.92 -6.75
N VAL A 208 10.26 -5.50 -7.14
CA VAL A 208 10.04 -6.97 -7.10
C VAL A 208 11.07 -7.68 -7.97
N ASP A 209 11.25 -7.22 -9.21
CA ASP A 209 12.17 -7.84 -10.16
C ASP A 209 13.63 -7.66 -9.73
N GLU A 210 13.98 -6.51 -9.16
CA GLU A 210 15.32 -6.27 -8.61
C GLU A 210 15.61 -7.19 -7.42
N ILE A 211 14.68 -7.33 -6.48
CA ILE A 211 14.81 -8.22 -5.32
C ILE A 211 14.93 -9.68 -5.78
N LEU A 212 14.10 -10.13 -6.72
CA LEU A 212 14.15 -11.48 -7.27
C LEU A 212 15.49 -11.78 -7.93
N LYS A 213 15.99 -10.89 -8.82
CA LYS A 213 17.31 -11.04 -9.46
C LYS A 213 18.42 -11.23 -8.41
N ASN A 214 18.39 -10.44 -7.34
CA ASN A 214 19.38 -10.49 -6.27
C ASN A 214 19.32 -11.78 -5.43
N SER A 215 18.13 -12.36 -5.26
CA SER A 215 17.94 -13.62 -4.53
C SER A 215 18.52 -14.83 -5.25
N HIS A 216 18.63 -14.79 -6.59
CA HIS A 216 19.21 -15.86 -7.40
C HIS A 216 20.75 -15.79 -7.48
N ILE A 217 21.33 -14.59 -7.39
CA ILE A 217 22.79 -14.39 -7.51
C ILE A 217 23.54 -14.98 -6.31
N THR A 218 22.93 -15.06 -5.12
CA THR A 218 23.58 -15.62 -3.92
C THR A 218 23.90 -17.12 -4.04
N LYS A 219 23.32 -17.85 -5.00
CA LYS A 219 23.64 -19.27 -5.24
C LYS A 219 24.99 -19.51 -5.93
N LYS A 220 25.62 -18.51 -6.55
CA LYS A 220 26.84 -18.72 -7.37
C LYS A 220 28.17 -18.47 -6.67
N ASN A 221 28.19 -17.87 -5.47
CA ASN A 221 29.43 -17.39 -4.83
C ASN A 221 29.70 -17.98 -3.43
N PHE A 222 29.51 -19.27 -3.23
CA PHE A 222 30.13 -19.99 -2.12
C PHE A 222 30.55 -21.40 -2.57
N ASN A 223 31.71 -21.48 -3.20
CA ASN A 223 32.58 -22.66 -3.15
C ASN A 223 33.89 -22.19 -2.50
N PHE A 224 34.08 -22.57 -1.24
CA PHE A 224 35.39 -22.77 -0.64
C PHE A 224 35.48 -24.24 -0.24
#